data_AF-A0A3C1VPZ7-F1
#
_entry.id   AF-A0A3C1VPZ7-F1
#
_cell.length_a   1.000
_cell.length_b   1.000
_cell.length_c   1.000
_cell.angle_alpha   90.00
_cell.angle_beta   90.00
_cell.angle_gamma   90.00
#
_symmetry.space_group_name_H-M   'P 1'
#
loop_
_entity.id
_entity.type
_entity.pdbx_description
1 polymer ?
#
loop_
_entity_poly.entity_id
_entity_poly.type
_entity_poly.pdbx_seq_one_letter_code
_entity_poly.pdbx_strand_id
1 'polypeptide(L)'
;GLSARDRSMITVAVNQALYATYELRLHMERALDNGITQDEIAEIIAHTLWYSGFPTGVNAARVAAEVFAERGLPASPPNTSDRQAPTNPELEFPGAYNQTPYLRDLLNQVLYAETWTREELSPRDRSMITVAVGIALYASSEVRYHVGRALDNGVTQEEIGEVITHVAFYSGFPTAVNAARVIAGVFESKGLPMGDGRFPAAPYLDELITGLVFEETWGREQQLSARDRSLATIAVTLSNYQTDQLRVHLNRGLDNGLTTEEISELIAQVTLYAGFPYGVNASRTFAEVLQERGMPLPDQD
;
A
#
# COMPACT_ATOMS: atom_id res chain seq x y z
N GLY A 1 -19.05 5.33 -3.58
CA GLY A 1 -18.21 4.48 -4.44
C GLY A 1 -18.28 3.00 -4.12
N LEU A 2 -17.65 2.52 -3.04
CA LEU A 2 -17.45 1.07 -2.81
C LEU A 2 -18.57 0.38 -2.03
N SER A 3 -18.94 -0.83 -2.46
CA SER A 3 -19.86 -1.72 -1.73
C SER A 3 -19.19 -2.36 -0.49
N ALA A 4 -20.01 -2.96 0.39
CA ALA A 4 -19.49 -3.73 1.52
C ALA A 4 -18.63 -4.93 1.08
N ARG A 5 -19.00 -5.56 -0.05
CA ARG A 5 -18.23 -6.64 -0.67
C ARG A 5 -16.86 -6.13 -1.14
N ASP A 6 -16.82 -5.02 -1.89
CA ASP A 6 -15.55 -4.44 -2.37
C ASP A 6 -14.60 -4.12 -1.21
N ARG A 7 -15.13 -3.48 -0.16
CA ARG A 7 -14.34 -3.13 1.03
C ARG A 7 -13.77 -4.37 1.73
N SER A 8 -14.58 -5.42 1.90
CA SER A 8 -14.09 -6.67 2.50
C SER A 8 -12.98 -7.32 1.67
N MET A 9 -13.13 -7.35 0.34
CA MET A 9 -12.12 -7.91 -0.56
C MET A 9 -10.79 -7.15 -0.46
N ILE A 10 -10.85 -5.81 -0.53
CA ILE A 10 -9.68 -4.93 -0.32
C ILE A 10 -9.06 -5.19 1.04
N THR A 11 -9.89 -5.26 2.09
CA THR A 11 -9.42 -5.42 3.46
C THR A 11 -8.69 -6.74 3.66
N VAL A 12 -9.19 -7.84 3.10
CA VAL A 12 -8.51 -9.15 3.16
C VAL A 12 -7.16 -9.08 2.46
N ALA A 13 -7.10 -8.54 1.24
CA ALA A 13 -5.85 -8.39 0.49
C ALA A 13 -4.82 -7.52 1.22
N VAL A 14 -5.24 -6.37 1.75
CA VAL A 14 -4.36 -5.44 2.49
C VAL A 14 -3.85 -6.07 3.78
N ASN A 15 -4.71 -6.72 4.58
CA ASN A 15 -4.26 -7.36 5.83
C ASN A 15 -3.33 -8.55 5.57
N GLN A 16 -3.52 -9.28 4.46
CA GLN A 16 -2.54 -10.26 4.02
C GLN A 16 -1.20 -9.58 3.74
N ALA A 17 -1.20 -8.52 2.92
CA ALA A 17 0.03 -7.84 2.51
C ALA A 17 0.80 -7.23 3.69
N LEU A 18 0.09 -6.71 4.69
CA LEU A 18 0.67 -6.14 5.91
C LEU A 18 1.04 -7.18 6.97
N TYR A 19 0.81 -8.47 6.70
CA TYR A 19 1.01 -9.56 7.67
C TYR A 19 0.19 -9.37 8.97
N ALA A 20 -0.97 -8.72 8.89
CA ALA A 20 -1.87 -8.45 10.01
C ALA A 20 -2.75 -9.67 10.31
N THR A 21 -2.15 -10.76 10.81
CA THR A 21 -2.79 -12.09 10.91
C THR A 21 -4.10 -12.10 11.69
N TYR A 22 -4.18 -11.35 12.80
CA TYR A 22 -5.38 -11.32 13.63
C TYR A 22 -6.53 -10.59 12.91
N GLU A 23 -6.24 -9.41 12.37
CA GLU A 23 -7.19 -8.60 11.61
C GLU A 23 -7.61 -9.31 10.31
N LEU A 24 -6.68 -9.99 9.65
CA LEU A 24 -6.95 -10.80 8.46
C LEU A 24 -8.02 -11.85 8.75
N ARG A 25 -7.90 -12.55 9.89
CA ARG A 25 -8.88 -13.55 10.31
C ARG A 25 -10.28 -12.94 10.49
N LEU A 26 -10.37 -11.85 11.27
CA LEU A 26 -11.64 -11.14 11.49
C LEU A 26 -12.26 -10.67 10.17
N HIS A 27 -11.43 -10.21 9.24
CA HIS A 27 -11.91 -9.69 7.96
C HIS A 27 -12.22 -10.77 6.92
N MET A 28 -11.64 -11.96 7.02
CA MET A 28 -12.10 -13.13 6.25
C MET A 28 -13.49 -13.58 6.69
N GLU A 29 -13.77 -13.60 8.00
CA GLU A 29 -15.12 -13.87 8.50
C GLU A 29 -16.13 -12.85 7.97
N ARG A 30 -15.78 -11.55 8.05
CA ARG A 30 -16.64 -10.48 7.54
C ARG A 30 -16.75 -10.48 6.00
N ALA A 31 -15.73 -10.96 5.29
CA ALA A 31 -15.77 -11.15 3.85
C ALA A 31 -16.84 -12.17 3.45
N LEU A 32 -16.87 -13.32 4.13
CA LEU A 32 -17.89 -14.34 3.95
C LEU A 32 -19.30 -13.78 4.23
N ASP A 33 -19.46 -13.01 5.32
CA ASP A 33 -20.75 -12.39 5.66
C ASP A 33 -21.22 -11.36 4.62
N ASN A 34 -20.28 -10.66 3.97
CA ASN A 34 -20.55 -9.72 2.88
C ASN A 34 -20.67 -10.40 1.50
N GLY A 35 -20.73 -11.74 1.45
CA GLY A 35 -20.99 -12.50 0.24
C GLY A 35 -19.77 -12.81 -0.62
N ILE A 36 -18.54 -12.62 -0.10
CA ILE A 36 -17.34 -13.13 -0.77
C ILE A 36 -17.29 -14.64 -0.55
N THR A 37 -17.08 -15.41 -1.61
CA THR A 37 -17.08 -16.87 -1.55
C THR A 37 -15.74 -17.43 -1.06
N GLN A 38 -15.74 -18.72 -0.72
CA GLN A 38 -14.51 -19.45 -0.40
C GLN A 38 -13.50 -19.43 -1.56
N ASP A 39 -14.00 -19.58 -2.80
CA ASP A 39 -13.19 -19.58 -4.02
C ASP A 39 -12.55 -18.20 -4.25
N GLU A 40 -13.31 -17.13 -4.03
CA GLU A 40 -12.82 -15.76 -4.14
C GLU A 40 -11.78 -15.43 -3.07
N ILE A 41 -11.97 -15.87 -1.81
CA ILE A 41 -10.94 -15.69 -0.75
C ILE A 41 -9.65 -16.41 -1.13
N ALA A 42 -9.74 -17.65 -1.63
CA ALA A 42 -8.57 -18.39 -2.07
C ALA A 42 -7.84 -17.66 -3.22
N GLU A 43 -8.59 -17.10 -4.17
CA GLU A 43 -8.03 -16.35 -5.28
C GLU A 43 -7.44 -15.00 -4.85
N ILE A 44 -8.06 -14.29 -3.90
CA ILE A 44 -7.48 -13.08 -3.29
C ILE A 44 -6.12 -13.41 -2.67
N ILE A 45 -6.01 -14.55 -1.97
CA ILE A 45 -4.77 -14.99 -1.35
C ILE A 45 -3.69 -15.26 -2.39
N ALA A 46 -4.02 -16.04 -3.42
CA ALA A 46 -3.13 -16.41 -4.50
C ALA A 46 -2.67 -15.18 -5.31
N HIS A 47 -3.58 -14.26 -5.60
CA HIS A 47 -3.28 -13.03 -6.34
C HIS A 47 -2.39 -12.09 -5.52
N THR A 48 -2.76 -11.84 -4.26
CA THR A 48 -2.03 -10.92 -3.37
C THR A 48 -0.60 -11.40 -3.09
N LEU A 49 -0.40 -12.73 -3.03
CA LEU A 49 0.92 -13.34 -2.85
C LEU A 49 1.97 -12.81 -3.83
N TRP A 50 1.60 -12.56 -5.10
CA TRP A 50 2.53 -12.06 -6.11
C TRP A 50 3.02 -10.64 -5.82
N TYR A 51 2.23 -9.86 -5.10
CA TYR A 51 2.49 -8.45 -4.81
C TYR A 51 3.08 -8.24 -3.42
N SER A 52 2.81 -9.13 -2.45
CA SER A 52 3.29 -9.02 -1.06
C SER A 52 4.22 -10.14 -0.62
N GLY A 53 4.47 -11.14 -1.46
CA GLY A 53 5.43 -12.23 -1.23
C GLY A 53 4.81 -13.50 -0.63
N PHE A 54 5.45 -14.64 -0.93
CA PHE A 54 5.03 -15.99 -0.52
C PHE A 54 4.72 -16.17 0.97
N PRO A 55 5.51 -15.63 1.92
CA PRO A 55 5.22 -15.80 3.35
C PRO A 55 3.85 -15.26 3.75
N THR A 56 3.43 -14.11 3.20
CA THR A 56 2.10 -13.52 3.47
C THR A 56 0.98 -14.44 2.99
N GLY A 57 1.12 -15.04 1.81
CA GLY A 57 0.12 -15.95 1.25
C GLY A 57 0.03 -17.27 1.99
N VAL A 58 1.17 -17.83 2.43
CA VAL A 58 1.18 -19.05 3.28
C VAL A 58 0.51 -18.79 4.63
N ASN A 59 0.78 -17.64 5.25
CA ASN A 59 0.11 -17.22 6.48
C ASN A 59 -1.41 -17.07 6.25
N ALA A 60 -1.81 -16.36 5.21
CA ALA A 60 -3.22 -16.15 4.87
C ALA A 60 -3.95 -17.47 4.57
N ALA A 61 -3.31 -18.43 3.89
CA ALA A 61 -3.90 -19.74 3.62
C ALA A 61 -4.16 -20.55 4.91
N ARG A 62 -3.27 -20.44 5.91
CA ARG A 62 -3.48 -21.08 7.22
C ARG A 62 -4.64 -20.44 7.97
N VAL A 63 -4.71 -19.11 7.98
CA VAL A 63 -5.84 -18.37 8.58
C VAL A 63 -7.16 -18.75 7.90
N ALA A 64 -7.17 -18.79 6.56
CA ALA A 64 -8.35 -19.18 5.79
C ALA A 64 -8.81 -20.61 6.13
N ALA A 65 -7.87 -21.55 6.27
CA ALA A 65 -8.21 -22.92 6.66
C ALA A 65 -8.92 -23.00 8.02
N GLU A 66 -8.49 -22.22 9.01
CA GLU A 66 -9.17 -22.13 10.31
C GLU A 66 -10.57 -21.51 10.17
N VAL A 67 -10.67 -20.37 9.49
CA VAL A 67 -11.96 -19.68 9.28
C VAL A 67 -12.96 -20.58 8.55
N PHE A 68 -12.52 -21.29 7.51
CA PHE A 68 -13.38 -22.20 6.74
C PHE A 68 -13.85 -23.38 7.59
N ALA A 69 -12.96 -23.99 8.37
CA ALA A 69 -13.32 -25.07 9.27
C ALA A 69 -14.37 -24.64 10.30
N GLU A 70 -14.21 -23.47 10.90
CA GLU A 70 -15.15 -22.93 11.89
C GLU A 70 -16.50 -22.53 11.30
N ARG A 71 -16.50 -22.09 10.03
CA ARG A 71 -17.73 -21.80 9.27
C ARG A 71 -18.39 -23.06 8.68
N GLY A 72 -17.82 -24.24 8.90
CA GLY A 72 -18.33 -25.50 8.34
C GLY A 72 -18.24 -25.57 6.82
N LEU A 73 -17.33 -24.81 6.21
CA LEU A 73 -17.06 -24.82 4.78
C LEU A 73 -16.15 -26.01 4.40
N PRO A 74 -16.15 -26.44 3.12
CA PRO A 74 -15.22 -27.47 2.63
C PRO A 74 -13.75 -27.16 2.96
N ALA A 75 -12.93 -28.19 3.16
CA ALA A 75 -11.50 -28.00 3.45
C ALA A 75 -10.71 -27.36 2.29
N SER A 76 -11.13 -27.65 1.05
CA SER A 76 -10.62 -27.01 -0.16
C SER A 76 -11.76 -26.26 -0.85
N PRO A 77 -11.51 -25.06 -1.39
CA PRO A 77 -12.51 -24.34 -2.17
C PRO A 77 -13.00 -25.20 -3.35
N PRO A 78 -14.33 -25.35 -3.54
CA PRO A 78 -14.88 -26.35 -4.45
C PRO A 78 -14.74 -26.01 -5.94
N ASN A 79 -14.57 -24.74 -6.31
CA ASN A 79 -14.56 -24.32 -7.72
C ASN A 79 -13.25 -23.64 -8.14
N THR A 80 -12.14 -23.89 -7.43
CA THR A 80 -10.83 -23.39 -7.86
C THR A 80 -10.26 -24.19 -9.01
N SER A 81 -9.82 -23.49 -10.04
CA SER A 81 -9.16 -24.06 -11.22
C SER A 81 -7.74 -24.49 -10.90
N ASP A 82 -7.34 -25.65 -11.40
CA ASP A 82 -5.94 -26.08 -11.41
C ASP A 82 -5.07 -25.11 -12.21
N ARG A 83 -3.77 -25.08 -11.91
CA ARG A 83 -2.77 -24.36 -12.70
C ARG A 83 -2.74 -24.87 -14.14
N GLN A 84 -2.80 -23.94 -15.10
CA GLN A 84 -2.67 -24.22 -16.53
C GLN A 84 -1.52 -23.41 -17.12
N ALA A 85 -0.71 -24.03 -17.97
CA ALA A 85 0.34 -23.31 -18.69
C ALA A 85 -0.29 -22.34 -19.70
N PRO A 86 0.20 -21.09 -19.79
CA PRO A 86 -0.38 -20.09 -20.68
C PRO A 86 -0.14 -20.44 -22.15
N THR A 87 -1.10 -20.10 -23.01
CA THR A 87 -0.97 -20.24 -24.48
C THR A 87 -0.10 -19.13 -25.09
N ASN A 88 -0.15 -17.92 -24.51
CA ASN A 88 0.70 -16.81 -24.90
C ASN A 88 1.56 -16.35 -23.70
N PRO A 89 2.79 -16.88 -23.55
CA PRO A 89 3.63 -16.65 -22.38
C PRO A 89 4.20 -15.23 -22.28
N GLU A 90 4.14 -14.39 -23.31
CA GLU A 90 4.72 -13.03 -23.38
C GLU A 90 3.61 -11.96 -23.55
N LEU A 91 2.43 -12.21 -22.96
CA LEU A 91 1.23 -11.40 -23.17
C LEU A 91 1.40 -9.92 -22.81
N GLU A 92 2.05 -9.62 -21.67
CA GLU A 92 2.09 -8.27 -21.10
C GLU A 92 3.39 -7.51 -21.41
N PHE A 93 4.55 -8.12 -21.13
CA PHE A 93 5.85 -7.46 -21.29
C PHE A 93 6.79 -8.22 -22.23
N PRO A 94 6.50 -8.22 -23.55
CA PRO A 94 7.27 -8.98 -24.52
C PRO A 94 8.73 -8.51 -24.56
N GLY A 95 9.67 -9.42 -24.23
CA GLY A 95 11.11 -9.16 -24.27
C GLY A 95 11.65 -8.19 -23.21
N ALA A 96 10.87 -7.89 -22.16
CA ALA A 96 11.34 -7.11 -21.02
C ALA A 96 12.27 -7.94 -20.12
N TYR A 97 13.09 -7.26 -19.29
CA TYR A 97 13.93 -7.88 -18.26
C TYR A 97 14.88 -8.98 -18.76
N ASN A 98 15.50 -8.79 -19.94
CA ASN A 98 16.43 -9.78 -20.53
C ASN A 98 17.65 -10.09 -19.65
N GLN A 99 17.99 -9.21 -18.72
CA GLN A 99 19.06 -9.40 -17.74
C GLN A 99 18.68 -10.43 -16.65
N THR A 100 17.39 -10.70 -16.46
CA THR A 100 16.83 -11.60 -15.43
C THR A 100 15.78 -12.53 -16.04
N PRO A 101 16.15 -13.44 -16.97
CA PRO A 101 15.21 -14.21 -17.78
C PRO A 101 14.24 -15.08 -16.95
N TYR A 102 14.68 -15.62 -15.81
CA TYR A 102 13.78 -16.38 -14.94
C TYR A 102 12.70 -15.49 -14.29
N LEU A 103 13.05 -14.26 -13.90
CA LEU A 103 12.08 -13.30 -13.39
C LEU A 103 11.09 -12.89 -14.48
N ARG A 104 11.59 -12.64 -15.70
CA ARG A 104 10.74 -12.37 -16.86
C ARG A 104 9.73 -13.51 -17.07
N ASP A 105 10.19 -14.75 -17.05
CA ASP A 105 9.32 -15.91 -17.27
C ASP A 105 8.25 -16.04 -16.17
N LEU A 106 8.61 -15.82 -14.89
CA LEU A 106 7.62 -15.80 -13.80
C LEU A 106 6.59 -14.68 -13.99
N LEU A 107 7.05 -13.49 -14.36
CA LEU A 107 6.20 -12.32 -14.56
C LEU A 107 5.23 -12.54 -15.74
N ASN A 108 5.77 -12.88 -16.91
CA ASN A 108 4.98 -12.96 -18.12
C ASN A 108 4.10 -14.22 -18.15
N GLN A 109 4.63 -15.37 -17.72
CA GLN A 109 3.91 -16.65 -17.83
C GLN A 109 2.99 -16.91 -16.64
N VAL A 110 3.48 -16.75 -15.42
CA VAL A 110 2.75 -17.19 -14.22
C VAL A 110 1.88 -16.07 -13.66
N LEU A 111 2.40 -14.85 -13.55
CA LEU A 111 1.60 -13.74 -13.07
C LEU A 111 0.61 -13.27 -14.15
N TYR A 112 1.08 -12.77 -15.28
CA TYR A 112 0.20 -12.11 -16.25
C TYR A 112 -0.58 -13.05 -17.17
N ALA A 113 0.08 -14.03 -17.80
CA ALA A 113 -0.60 -14.91 -18.74
C ALA A 113 -1.40 -16.05 -18.07
N GLU A 114 -1.21 -16.27 -16.77
CA GLU A 114 -1.93 -17.28 -15.99
C GLU A 114 -2.77 -16.61 -14.88
N THR A 115 -2.16 -16.07 -13.82
CA THR A 115 -2.90 -15.57 -12.64
C THR A 115 -3.91 -14.47 -12.98
N TRP A 116 -3.54 -13.49 -13.80
CA TRP A 116 -4.45 -12.40 -14.20
C TRP A 116 -5.60 -12.86 -15.10
N THR A 117 -5.52 -14.06 -15.69
CA THR A 117 -6.53 -14.62 -16.60
C THR A 117 -7.50 -15.58 -15.94
N ARG A 118 -7.25 -15.95 -14.67
CA ARG A 118 -8.09 -16.85 -13.86
C ARG A 118 -9.46 -16.23 -13.58
N GLU A 119 -10.52 -17.03 -13.69
CA GLU A 119 -11.93 -16.57 -13.70
C GLU A 119 -12.54 -16.39 -12.29
N GLU A 120 -11.87 -16.88 -11.25
CA GLU A 120 -12.34 -16.83 -9.85
C GLU A 120 -12.42 -15.40 -9.29
N LEU A 121 -11.72 -14.45 -9.91
CA LEU A 121 -11.90 -13.01 -9.69
C LEU A 121 -11.99 -12.29 -11.02
N SER A 122 -12.93 -11.34 -11.11
CA SER A 122 -13.04 -10.48 -12.28
C SER A 122 -11.79 -9.60 -12.45
N PRO A 123 -11.46 -9.16 -13.70
CA PRO A 123 -10.36 -8.23 -13.92
C PRO A 123 -10.49 -6.91 -13.13
N ARG A 124 -11.72 -6.42 -12.93
CA ARG A 124 -12.03 -5.26 -12.08
C ARG A 124 -11.58 -5.52 -10.65
N ASP A 125 -12.02 -6.63 -10.06
CA ASP A 125 -11.77 -6.97 -8.66
C ASP A 125 -10.28 -7.22 -8.41
N ARG A 126 -9.61 -7.94 -9.32
CA ARG A 126 -8.14 -8.11 -9.30
C ARG A 126 -7.40 -6.78 -9.34
N SER A 127 -7.82 -5.88 -10.20
CA SER A 127 -7.20 -4.56 -10.29
C SER A 127 -7.40 -3.75 -9.02
N MET A 128 -8.60 -3.80 -8.44
CA MET A 128 -8.92 -3.12 -7.20
C MET A 128 -8.05 -3.58 -6.02
N ILE A 129 -7.89 -4.91 -5.83
CA ILE A 129 -7.01 -5.42 -4.76
C ILE A 129 -5.53 -5.13 -5.06
N THR A 130 -5.11 -5.17 -6.32
CA THR A 130 -3.71 -4.88 -6.68
C THR A 130 -3.35 -3.43 -6.38
N VAL A 131 -4.24 -2.50 -6.74
CA VAL A 131 -4.06 -1.07 -6.40
C VAL A 131 -4.02 -0.90 -4.89
N ALA A 132 -4.95 -1.49 -4.14
CA ALA A 132 -4.99 -1.38 -2.69
C ALA A 132 -3.72 -1.92 -2.00
N VAL A 133 -3.24 -3.09 -2.43
CA VAL A 133 -1.99 -3.70 -1.93
C VAL A 133 -0.78 -2.84 -2.27
N GLY A 134 -0.70 -2.32 -3.51
CA GLY A 134 0.37 -1.41 -3.91
C GLY A 134 0.40 -0.13 -3.07
N ILE A 135 -0.77 0.43 -2.73
CA ILE A 135 -0.89 1.57 -1.83
C ILE A 135 -0.38 1.19 -0.43
N ALA A 136 -0.87 0.08 0.12
CA ALA A 136 -0.52 -0.36 1.47
C ALA A 136 0.98 -0.62 1.66
N LEU A 137 1.65 -1.12 0.61
CA LEU A 137 3.09 -1.40 0.61
C LEU A 137 3.96 -0.20 0.19
N TYR A 138 3.37 0.98 -0.01
CA TYR A 138 4.08 2.19 -0.48
C TYR A 138 4.81 1.97 -1.83
N ALA A 139 4.28 1.10 -2.70
CA ALA A 139 4.88 0.72 -3.97
C ALA A 139 4.46 1.66 -5.12
N SER A 140 4.89 2.93 -5.06
CA SER A 140 4.38 4.00 -5.92
C SER A 140 4.49 3.72 -7.44
N SER A 141 5.54 3.02 -7.91
CA SER A 141 5.67 2.64 -9.32
C SER A 141 4.58 1.66 -9.76
N GLU A 142 4.33 0.66 -8.93
CA GLU A 142 3.29 -0.36 -9.17
C GLU A 142 1.91 0.26 -9.10
N VAL A 143 1.66 1.14 -8.12
CA VAL A 143 0.40 1.91 -8.02
C VAL A 143 0.14 2.68 -9.32
N ARG A 144 1.15 3.39 -9.84
CA ARG A 144 1.02 4.17 -11.08
C ARG A 144 0.58 3.29 -12.26
N TYR A 145 1.21 2.13 -12.42
CA TYR A 145 0.90 1.21 -13.51
C TYR A 145 -0.47 0.53 -13.32
N HIS A 146 -0.74 -0.01 -12.13
CA HIS A 146 -1.97 -0.77 -11.87
C HIS A 146 -3.23 0.08 -11.78
N VAL A 147 -3.12 1.37 -11.44
CA VAL A 147 -4.26 2.30 -11.54
C VAL A 147 -4.68 2.51 -12.99
N GLY A 148 -3.71 2.57 -13.92
CA GLY A 148 -3.99 2.61 -15.35
C GLY A 148 -4.78 1.39 -15.79
N ARG A 149 -4.31 0.18 -15.43
CA ARG A 149 -5.01 -1.08 -15.70
C ARG A 149 -6.38 -1.14 -15.01
N ALA A 150 -6.51 -0.65 -13.78
CA ALA A 150 -7.78 -0.65 -13.06
C ALA A 150 -8.85 0.16 -13.79
N LEU A 151 -8.49 1.34 -14.29
CA LEU A 151 -9.37 2.15 -15.13
C LEU A 151 -9.77 1.42 -16.40
N ASP A 152 -8.82 0.76 -17.07
CA ASP A 152 -9.07 0.00 -18.30
C ASP A 152 -9.97 -1.23 -18.03
N ASN A 153 -9.90 -1.81 -16.83
CA ASN A 153 -10.76 -2.90 -16.34
C ASN A 153 -12.08 -2.42 -15.70
N GLY A 154 -12.40 -1.13 -15.81
CA GLY A 154 -13.70 -0.58 -15.41
C GLY A 154 -13.82 -0.14 -13.95
N VAL A 155 -12.72 -0.05 -13.20
CA VAL A 155 -12.72 0.63 -11.89
C VAL A 155 -12.81 2.14 -12.13
N THR A 156 -13.76 2.80 -11.48
CA THR A 156 -14.00 4.25 -11.64
C THR A 156 -13.04 5.10 -10.79
N GLN A 157 -12.89 6.38 -11.12
CA GLN A 157 -12.12 7.32 -10.31
C GLN A 157 -12.68 7.46 -8.89
N GLU A 158 -14.01 7.45 -8.75
CA GLU A 158 -14.67 7.51 -7.44
C GLU A 158 -14.30 6.29 -6.59
N GLU A 159 -14.34 5.08 -7.18
CA GLU A 159 -13.93 3.86 -6.49
C GLU A 159 -12.44 3.88 -6.14
N ILE A 160 -11.57 4.39 -7.01
CA ILE A 160 -10.14 4.56 -6.71
C ILE A 160 -9.93 5.52 -5.54
N GLY A 161 -10.64 6.66 -5.51
CA GLY A 161 -10.62 7.61 -4.40
C GLY A 161 -11.07 6.98 -3.07
N GLU A 162 -12.08 6.13 -3.13
CA GLU A 162 -12.56 5.34 -1.99
C GLU A 162 -11.57 4.25 -1.56
N VAL A 163 -10.86 3.61 -2.50
CA VAL A 163 -9.78 2.66 -2.19
C VAL A 163 -8.67 3.36 -1.41
N ILE A 164 -8.19 4.52 -1.90
CA ILE A 164 -7.17 5.32 -1.23
C ILE A 164 -7.61 5.64 0.20
N THR A 165 -8.83 6.15 0.36
CA THR A 165 -9.36 6.56 1.66
C THR A 165 -9.54 5.38 2.61
N HIS A 166 -10.02 4.25 2.10
CA HIS A 166 -10.20 3.03 2.89
C HIS A 166 -8.87 2.46 3.37
N VAL A 167 -7.88 2.38 2.48
CA VAL A 167 -6.55 1.85 2.78
C VAL A 167 -5.81 2.71 3.81
N ALA A 168 -6.08 4.03 3.87
CA ALA A 168 -5.51 4.93 4.88
C ALA A 168 -5.71 4.44 6.33
N PHE A 169 -6.82 3.77 6.63
CA PHE A 169 -7.12 3.25 7.97
C PHE A 169 -6.38 1.93 8.29
N TYR A 170 -5.94 1.20 7.26
CA TYR A 170 -5.26 -0.09 7.42
C TYR A 170 -3.73 0.03 7.33
N SER A 171 -3.22 0.87 6.43
CA SER A 171 -1.78 1.07 6.20
C SER A 171 -1.29 2.47 6.59
N GLY A 172 -2.16 3.29 7.18
CA GLY A 172 -1.84 4.64 7.65
C GLY A 172 -1.95 5.72 6.58
N PHE A 173 -2.31 6.94 7.02
CA PHE A 173 -2.45 8.12 6.17
C PHE A 173 -1.23 8.46 5.27
N PRO A 174 0.03 8.26 5.71
CA PRO A 174 1.20 8.46 4.84
C PRO A 174 1.15 7.71 3.50
N THR A 175 0.68 6.46 3.51
CA THR A 175 0.53 5.64 2.29
C THR A 175 -0.54 6.18 1.37
N ALA A 176 -1.69 6.59 1.93
CA ALA A 176 -2.80 7.16 1.18
C ALA A 176 -2.46 8.54 0.58
N VAL A 177 -1.71 9.38 1.30
CA VAL A 177 -1.23 10.69 0.80
C VAL A 177 -0.29 10.51 -0.39
N ASN A 178 0.66 9.57 -0.31
CA ASN A 178 1.52 9.24 -1.44
C ASN A 178 0.68 8.75 -2.64
N ALA A 179 -0.22 7.80 -2.40
CA ALA A 179 -1.08 7.24 -3.45
C ALA A 179 -1.93 8.31 -4.14
N ALA A 180 -2.57 9.20 -3.38
CA ALA A 180 -3.39 10.28 -3.92
C ALA A 180 -2.59 11.17 -4.89
N ARG A 181 -1.33 11.48 -4.57
CA ARG A 181 -0.43 12.26 -5.45
C ARG A 181 -0.01 11.48 -6.69
N VAL A 182 0.33 10.20 -6.54
CA VAL A 182 0.73 9.34 -7.66
C VAL A 182 -0.43 9.17 -8.65
N ILE A 183 -1.61 8.89 -8.12
CA ILE A 183 -2.85 8.63 -8.88
C ILE A 183 -3.36 9.90 -9.56
N ALA A 184 -3.23 11.06 -8.90
CA ALA A 184 -3.49 12.36 -9.52
C ALA A 184 -2.75 12.52 -10.85
N GLY A 185 -1.46 12.17 -10.91
CA GLY A 185 -0.68 12.22 -12.14
C GLY A 185 -1.15 11.21 -13.20
N VAL A 186 -1.67 10.05 -12.79
CA VAL A 186 -2.29 9.09 -13.73
C VAL A 186 -3.58 9.68 -14.32
N PHE A 187 -4.45 10.25 -13.49
CA PHE A 187 -5.68 10.89 -13.94
C PHE A 187 -5.39 12.04 -14.91
N GLU A 188 -4.43 12.90 -14.58
CA GLU A 188 -3.97 13.99 -15.45
C GLU A 188 -3.48 13.44 -16.80
N SER A 189 -2.60 12.43 -16.81
CA SER A 189 -2.08 11.83 -18.05
C SER A 189 -3.15 11.18 -18.94
N LYS A 190 -4.27 10.73 -18.35
CA LYS A 190 -5.44 10.18 -19.06
C LYS A 190 -6.50 11.24 -19.38
N GLY A 191 -6.26 12.52 -19.07
CA GLY A 191 -7.21 13.62 -19.32
C GLY A 191 -8.50 13.51 -18.50
N LEU A 192 -8.43 12.88 -17.34
CA LEU A 192 -9.56 12.66 -16.45
C LEU A 192 -9.84 13.90 -15.58
N PRO A 193 -11.11 14.17 -15.24
CA PRO A 193 -11.48 15.30 -14.38
C PRO A 193 -10.83 15.21 -13.00
N MET A 194 -10.44 16.36 -12.45
CA MET A 194 -9.74 16.48 -11.17
C MET A 194 -10.37 17.62 -10.36
N GLY A 195 -10.52 17.42 -9.05
CA GLY A 195 -10.93 18.48 -8.13
C GLY A 195 -9.83 19.53 -7.92
N ASP A 196 -10.16 20.61 -7.20
CA ASP A 196 -9.25 21.70 -6.83
C ASP A 196 -8.64 21.53 -5.42
N GLY A 197 -9.05 20.49 -4.67
CA GLY A 197 -8.55 20.17 -3.35
C GLY A 197 -7.09 19.70 -3.32
N ARG A 198 -6.55 19.53 -2.11
CA ARG A 198 -5.13 19.14 -1.91
C ARG A 198 -4.82 17.75 -2.45
N PHE A 199 -5.83 16.88 -2.45
CA PHE A 199 -5.77 15.50 -2.94
C PHE A 199 -6.89 15.27 -3.96
N PRO A 200 -6.73 15.75 -5.20
CA PRO A 200 -7.80 15.73 -6.20
C PRO A 200 -8.24 14.31 -6.61
N ALA A 201 -7.36 13.31 -6.45
CA ALA A 201 -7.70 11.90 -6.67
C ALA A 201 -8.43 11.22 -5.48
N ALA A 202 -8.49 11.86 -4.32
CA ALA A 202 -9.16 11.36 -3.12
C ALA A 202 -9.71 12.52 -2.27
N PRO A 203 -10.79 13.20 -2.68
CA PRO A 203 -11.29 14.39 -1.99
C PRO A 203 -11.65 14.13 -0.52
N TYR A 204 -12.28 12.99 -0.21
CA TYR A 204 -12.66 12.64 1.16
C TYR A 204 -11.44 12.40 2.08
N LEU A 205 -10.29 11.98 1.51
CA LEU A 205 -9.05 11.88 2.28
C LEU A 205 -8.59 13.27 2.76
N ASP A 206 -8.78 14.33 1.97
CA ASP A 206 -8.42 15.70 2.36
C ASP A 206 -9.23 16.20 3.56
N GLU A 207 -10.53 15.89 3.58
CA GLU A 207 -11.41 16.17 4.72
C GLU A 207 -10.95 15.44 5.98
N LEU A 208 -10.67 14.13 5.88
CA LEU A 208 -10.19 13.33 7.00
C LEU A 208 -8.83 13.82 7.53
N ILE A 209 -7.91 14.19 6.64
CA ILE A 209 -6.62 14.74 7.04
C ILE A 209 -6.82 16.07 7.78
N THR A 210 -7.71 16.93 7.30
CA THR A 210 -7.96 18.22 7.94
C THR A 210 -8.55 18.03 9.33
N GLY A 211 -9.64 17.28 9.46
CA GLY A 211 -10.29 17.06 10.76
C GLY A 211 -9.49 16.15 11.70
N LEU A 212 -9.24 14.91 11.31
CA LEU A 212 -8.67 13.90 12.22
C LEU A 212 -7.17 14.11 12.48
N VAL A 213 -6.41 14.45 11.43
CA VAL A 213 -4.96 14.59 11.55
C VAL A 213 -4.63 15.97 12.10
N PHE A 214 -4.96 17.05 11.39
CA PHE A 214 -4.52 18.38 11.78
C PHE A 214 -5.28 18.94 12.99
N GLU A 215 -6.61 18.99 12.94
CA GLU A 215 -7.41 19.61 14.00
C GLU A 215 -7.42 18.77 15.28
N GLU A 216 -7.69 17.46 15.20
CA GLU A 216 -7.78 16.62 16.39
C GLU A 216 -6.43 16.10 16.88
N THR A 217 -5.62 15.49 16.01
CA THR A 217 -4.40 14.80 16.47
C THR A 217 -3.25 15.77 16.72
N TRP A 218 -2.93 16.62 15.75
CA TRP A 218 -1.85 17.61 15.88
C TRP A 218 -2.27 18.80 16.75
N GLY A 219 -3.56 19.14 16.83
CA GLY A 219 -4.08 20.20 17.71
C GLY A 219 -4.00 19.89 19.22
N ARG A 220 -3.78 18.63 19.61
CA ARG A 220 -3.62 18.20 21.02
C ARG A 220 -2.21 18.47 21.57
N GLU A 221 -1.76 19.71 21.52
CA GLU A 221 -0.38 20.10 21.90
C GLU A 221 -0.12 20.04 23.41
N GLN A 222 -1.17 20.12 24.24
CA GLN A 222 -1.04 20.03 25.70
C GLN A 222 -0.61 18.62 26.16
N GLN A 223 -0.92 17.58 25.38
CA GLN A 223 -0.62 16.19 25.71
C GLN A 223 0.70 15.72 25.10
N LEU A 224 1.03 16.19 23.90
CA LEU A 224 2.31 15.92 23.23
C LEU A 224 2.63 17.11 22.33
N SER A 225 3.80 17.72 22.56
CA SER A 225 4.21 18.94 21.86
C SER A 225 4.34 18.72 20.36
N ALA A 226 4.19 19.78 19.56
CA ALA A 226 4.40 19.69 18.11
C ALA A 226 5.82 19.19 17.76
N ARG A 227 6.82 19.53 18.58
CA ARG A 227 8.20 19.05 18.46
C ARG A 227 8.29 17.54 18.64
N ASP A 228 7.73 17.01 19.73
CA ASP A 228 7.82 15.57 20.05
C ASP A 228 6.94 14.73 19.10
N ARG A 229 5.81 15.28 18.64
CA ARG A 229 5.00 14.69 17.57
C ARG A 229 5.80 14.55 16.28
N SER A 230 6.54 15.59 15.89
CA SER A 230 7.42 15.52 14.73
C SER A 230 8.50 14.46 14.91
N LEU A 231 9.14 14.37 16.08
CA LEU A 231 10.15 13.35 16.37
C LEU A 231 9.58 11.93 16.17
N ALA A 232 8.42 11.65 16.77
CA ALA A 232 7.74 10.37 16.62
C ALA A 232 7.33 10.08 15.16
N THR A 233 6.84 11.10 14.44
CA THR A 233 6.38 10.93 13.05
C THR A 233 7.55 10.70 12.09
N ILE A 234 8.68 11.38 12.29
CA ILE A 234 9.92 11.12 11.56
C ILE A 234 10.36 9.66 11.80
N ALA A 235 10.35 9.20 13.04
CA ALA A 235 10.74 7.83 13.37
C ALA A 235 9.89 6.78 12.63
N VAL A 236 8.56 6.98 12.59
CA VAL A 236 7.62 6.09 11.90
C VAL A 236 7.79 6.13 10.38
N THR A 237 7.87 7.31 9.78
CA THR A 237 8.01 7.42 8.31
C THR A 237 9.37 6.90 7.83
N LEU A 238 10.42 7.10 8.63
CA LEU A 238 11.74 6.52 8.44
C LEU A 238 11.68 4.99 8.46
N SER A 239 11.14 4.40 9.54
CA SER A 239 11.14 2.95 9.75
C SER A 239 10.30 2.18 8.72
N ASN A 240 9.38 2.86 8.03
CA ASN A 240 8.52 2.30 6.99
C ASN A 240 9.00 2.62 5.56
N TYR A 241 10.19 3.21 5.37
CA TYR A 241 10.73 3.59 4.05
C TYR A 241 9.82 4.58 3.28
N GLN A 242 9.07 5.43 3.99
CA GLN A 242 8.09 6.33 3.38
C GLN A 242 8.75 7.66 2.97
N THR A 243 9.70 7.62 2.04
CA THR A 243 10.64 8.71 1.72
C THR A 243 9.99 10.08 1.50
N ASP A 244 8.87 10.17 0.76
CA ASP A 244 8.22 11.46 0.52
C ASP A 244 7.62 12.06 1.80
N GLN A 245 7.07 11.20 2.66
CA GLN A 245 6.47 11.60 3.93
C GLN A 245 7.56 11.91 4.95
N LEU A 246 8.65 11.14 4.96
CA LEU A 246 9.84 11.45 5.73
C LEU A 246 10.35 12.85 5.40
N ARG A 247 10.51 13.20 4.13
CA ARG A 247 10.92 14.55 3.70
C ARG A 247 9.99 15.66 4.24
N VAL A 248 8.68 15.45 4.18
CA VAL A 248 7.70 16.41 4.74
C VAL A 248 7.89 16.57 6.24
N HIS A 249 8.02 15.46 6.97
CA HIS A 249 8.11 15.48 8.42
C HIS A 249 9.48 15.91 8.96
N LEU A 250 10.56 15.73 8.19
CA LEU A 250 11.87 16.33 8.50
C LEU A 250 11.79 17.85 8.47
N ASN A 251 11.18 18.44 7.42
CA ASN A 251 10.94 19.88 7.36
C ASN A 251 10.07 20.36 8.54
N ARG A 252 8.93 19.68 8.78
CA ARG A 252 8.03 20.01 9.89
C ARG A 252 8.72 19.88 11.26
N GLY A 253 9.62 18.92 11.41
CA GLY A 253 10.42 18.70 12.61
C GLY A 253 11.35 19.87 12.91
N LEU A 254 12.11 20.30 11.91
CA LEU A 254 12.97 21.48 12.01
C LEU A 254 12.14 22.75 12.32
N ASP A 255 10.98 22.92 11.68
CA ASP A 255 10.10 24.06 11.95
C ASP A 255 9.52 24.05 13.37
N ASN A 256 9.33 22.86 13.94
CA ASN A 256 8.88 22.68 15.32
C ASN A 256 10.04 22.68 16.34
N GLY A 257 11.27 22.97 15.89
CA GLY A 257 12.43 23.16 16.77
C GLY A 257 13.23 21.90 17.10
N LEU A 258 13.12 20.83 16.31
CA LEU A 258 14.13 19.76 16.35
C LEU A 258 15.46 20.26 15.78
N THR A 259 16.58 19.90 16.41
CA THR A 259 17.89 20.24 15.88
C THR A 259 18.38 19.25 14.83
N THR A 260 19.41 19.63 14.10
CA THR A 260 20.08 18.76 13.12
C THR A 260 20.67 17.52 13.76
N GLU A 261 21.24 17.69 14.95
CA GLU A 261 21.87 16.63 15.75
C GLU A 261 20.80 15.66 16.27
N GLU A 262 19.67 16.17 16.77
CA GLU A 262 18.57 15.34 17.26
C GLU A 262 17.98 14.45 16.17
N ILE A 263 17.81 14.98 14.95
CA ILE A 263 17.33 14.21 13.81
C ILE A 263 18.40 13.20 13.37
N SER A 264 19.68 13.59 13.37
CA SER A 264 20.79 12.69 13.05
C SER A 264 20.85 11.48 13.99
N GLU A 265 20.78 11.74 15.31
CA GLU A 265 20.73 10.70 16.34
C GLU A 265 19.48 9.83 16.23
N LEU A 266 18.32 10.42 15.91
CA LEU A 266 17.11 9.64 15.65
C LEU A 266 17.31 8.70 14.46
N ILE A 267 17.92 9.17 13.37
CA ILE A 267 18.21 8.32 12.20
C ILE A 267 19.14 7.18 12.61
N ALA A 268 20.24 7.48 13.31
CA ALA A 268 21.18 6.48 13.80
C ALA A 268 20.49 5.43 14.68
N GLN A 269 19.68 5.87 15.65
CA GLN A 269 18.90 5.01 16.54
C GLN A 269 17.97 4.10 15.75
N VAL A 270 17.08 4.66 14.93
CA VAL A 270 16.07 3.87 14.20
C VAL A 270 16.72 2.91 13.20
N THR A 271 17.88 3.27 12.63
CA THR A 271 18.65 2.41 11.73
C THR A 271 18.97 1.05 12.36
N LEU A 272 19.31 1.03 13.65
CA LEU A 272 19.64 -0.21 14.35
C LEU A 272 18.44 -1.14 14.56
N TYR A 273 17.20 -0.61 14.55
CA TYR A 273 15.98 -1.39 14.78
C TYR A 273 15.20 -1.69 13.49
N ALA A 274 15.23 -0.77 12.52
CA ALA A 274 14.55 -0.92 11.23
C ALA A 274 15.47 -1.51 10.15
N GLY A 275 16.79 -1.36 10.30
CA GLY A 275 17.79 -1.87 9.36
C GLY A 275 18.51 -0.77 8.57
N PHE A 276 19.75 -1.06 8.18
CA PHE A 276 20.64 -0.13 7.47
C PHE A 276 20.06 0.48 6.18
N PRO A 277 19.31 -0.24 5.32
CA PRO A 277 18.72 0.38 4.14
C PRO A 277 17.80 1.56 4.44
N TYR A 278 17.03 1.49 5.53
CA TYR A 278 16.13 2.55 5.98
C TYR A 278 16.93 3.76 6.45
N GLY A 279 17.96 3.53 7.27
CA GLY A 279 18.89 4.55 7.74
C GLY A 279 19.59 5.31 6.62
N VAL A 280 20.20 4.57 5.67
CA VAL A 280 20.92 5.17 4.53
C VAL A 280 19.99 6.03 3.67
N ASN A 281 18.77 5.55 3.40
CA ASN A 281 17.76 6.32 2.68
C ASN A 281 17.38 7.60 3.45
N ALA A 282 17.19 7.49 4.76
CA ALA A 282 16.84 8.62 5.62
C ALA A 282 17.95 9.67 5.72
N SER A 283 19.21 9.25 5.90
CA SER A 283 20.37 10.15 5.91
C SER A 283 20.50 10.92 4.60
N ARG A 284 20.30 10.25 3.45
CA ARG A 284 20.31 10.93 2.14
C ARG A 284 19.17 11.95 2.03
N THR A 285 17.95 11.54 2.39
CA THR A 285 16.78 12.41 2.37
C THR A 285 16.96 13.62 3.28
N PHE A 286 17.55 13.42 4.46
CA PHE A 286 17.81 14.49 5.40
C PHE A 286 18.89 15.46 4.91
N ALA A 287 19.97 14.95 4.31
CA ALA A 287 20.99 15.78 3.67
C ALA A 287 20.41 16.65 2.56
N GLU A 288 19.51 16.09 1.73
CA GLU A 288 18.79 16.86 0.70
C GLU A 288 17.93 17.97 1.33
N VAL A 289 17.18 17.67 2.40
CA VAL A 289 16.38 18.68 3.13
C VAL A 289 17.26 19.80 3.72
N LEU A 290 18.40 19.47 4.32
CA LEU A 290 19.32 20.48 4.88
C LEU A 290 19.92 21.35 3.79
N GLN A 291 20.31 20.76 2.66
CA GLN A 291 20.79 21.49 1.49
C GLN A 291 19.72 22.45 0.95
N GLU A 292 18.49 21.99 0.79
CA GLU A 292 17.34 22.81 0.34
C GLU A 292 17.07 23.98 1.31
N ARG A 293 17.28 23.78 2.61
CA ARG A 293 17.12 24.82 3.66
C ARG A 293 18.35 25.70 3.87
N GLY A 294 19.47 25.44 3.18
CA GLY A 294 20.73 26.15 3.39
C GLY A 294 21.33 25.93 4.80
N MET A 295 21.03 24.80 5.43
CA MET A 295 21.53 24.42 6.74
C MET A 295 22.79 23.54 6.61
N PRO A 296 23.75 23.63 7.55
CA PRO A 296 24.91 22.76 7.54
C PRO A 296 24.51 21.30 7.80
N LEU A 297 25.33 20.36 7.32
CA LEU A 297 25.22 18.97 7.74
C LEU A 297 25.63 18.83 9.21
N PRO A 298 25.09 17.84 9.96
CA PRO A 298 25.52 17.56 11.32
C PRO A 298 27.02 17.22 11.37
N ASP A 299 27.68 17.60 12.47
CA ASP A 299 29.11 17.32 12.67
C ASP A 299 29.40 15.81 12.70
N GLN A 300 30.56 15.42 12.16
CA GLN A 300 31.06 14.04 12.17
C GLN A 300 31.99 13.82 13.36
N ASP A 301 31.46 13.82 14.58
CA ASP A 301 32.24 13.48 15.77
C ASP A 301 32.45 11.96 15.92
#